data_AF-A0A8S1NZ63-F1
#
_entry.id   AF-A0A8S1NZ63-F1
#
_cell.length_a   1.000
_cell.length_b   1.000
_cell.length_c   1.000
_cell.angle_alpha   90.00
_cell.angle_beta   90.00
_cell.angle_gamma   90.00
#
_symmetry.space_group_name_H-M   'P 1'
#
loop_
_entity.id
_entity.type
_entity.pdbx_description
1 polymer ?
#
loop_
_entity_poly.entity_id
_entity_poly.type
_entity_poly.pdbx_seq_one_letter_code
_entity_poly.pdbx_strand_id
1 'polypeptide(L)'
;MKIFFYLAQFIIYFGESQITWKEIYNTQNWDDQDSLYPKQNWVYSNIDGGPFSQCGDSKLFGGYGVFGKSSFVSSNLILPTHNSIRITFDFWKIDQWDGEYFRCLIDDKKAAYKTYWGTQGESICGLQLSDCLEYVDTITITISPHLSPSLIVFMTSDLNSSSLDESWGFNNFKIEITECPEGCQFCKDLTSPCDHWFNFASYWNSQDESDRWQIDNNEQLGFSECANLKIAGGNGTLSGGNSIQKLIETLIPHFRVQIVFKLWGIGSWNNELFNLDIDDNTIQLIKLIRQIQLLNFLNKM
;
A
#
# COMPACT_ATOMS: atom_id res chain seq x y z
N MET A 1 16.26 -15.78 39.22
CA MET A 1 16.40 -16.20 37.80
C MET A 1 16.52 -14.93 36.96
N LYS A 2 17.61 -14.73 36.21
CA LYS A 2 17.76 -13.56 35.32
C LYS A 2 17.35 -14.00 33.91
N ILE A 3 16.38 -13.31 33.33
CA ILE A 3 15.92 -13.52 31.96
C ILE A 3 16.59 -12.44 31.11
N PHE A 4 17.18 -12.83 29.98
CA PHE A 4 17.80 -11.92 29.05
C PHE A 4 17.03 -11.92 27.73
N PHE A 5 16.85 -10.74 27.14
CA PHE A 5 16.16 -10.52 25.88
C PHE A 5 17.19 -10.17 24.80
N TYR A 6 17.17 -10.88 23.67
CA TYR A 6 18.07 -10.61 22.55
C TYR A 6 17.29 -10.64 21.23
N LEU A 7 17.53 -9.63 20.38
CA LEU A 7 16.99 -9.54 19.03
C LEU A 7 18.15 -9.60 18.05
N ALA A 8 18.17 -10.62 17.19
CA ALA A 8 19.11 -10.72 16.06
C ALA A 8 18.33 -10.56 14.76
N GLN A 9 18.80 -9.69 13.87
CA GLN A 9 18.17 -9.41 12.57
C GLN A 9 19.21 -9.56 11.47
N PHE A 10 18.92 -10.41 10.48
CA PHE A 10 19.71 -10.54 9.27
C PHE A 10 18.83 -10.25 8.07
N ILE A 11 19.29 -9.38 7.17
CA ILE A 11 18.62 -9.03 5.91
C ILE A 11 19.59 -9.34 4.79
N ILE A 12 19.23 -10.29 3.92
CA ILE A 12 20.02 -10.62 2.73
C ILE A 12 19.15 -10.30 1.51
N TYR A 13 19.67 -9.48 0.60
CA TYR A 13 18.93 -8.96 -0.54
C TYR A 13 19.22 -9.77 -1.80
N PHE A 14 18.19 -10.34 -2.42
CA PHE A 14 18.27 -10.89 -3.78
C PHE A 14 17.00 -10.54 -4.57
N GLY A 15 17.04 -9.43 -5.31
CA GLY A 15 16.06 -9.03 -6.35
C GLY A 15 14.71 -8.47 -5.86
N GLU A 16 14.23 -7.41 -6.50
CA GLU A 16 12.93 -6.77 -6.20
C GLU A 16 11.76 -7.51 -6.89
N SER A 17 10.71 -7.85 -6.13
CA SER A 17 9.43 -8.29 -6.69
C SER A 17 8.74 -7.12 -7.40
N GLN A 18 8.13 -7.38 -8.55
CA GLN A 18 7.38 -6.37 -9.29
C GLN A 18 6.16 -5.89 -8.48
N ILE A 19 5.95 -4.58 -8.46
CA ILE A 19 4.83 -3.95 -7.75
C ILE A 19 3.51 -4.34 -8.43
N THR A 20 2.59 -4.95 -7.68
CA THR A 20 1.23 -5.25 -8.14
C THR A 20 0.29 -4.11 -7.78
N TRP A 21 -0.51 -3.69 -8.76
CA TRP A 21 -1.51 -2.63 -8.61
C TRP A 21 -2.90 -3.26 -8.57
N LYS A 22 -3.67 -2.93 -7.54
CA LYS A 22 -5.06 -3.36 -7.35
C LYS A 22 -6.00 -2.21 -7.66
N GLU A 23 -6.87 -2.40 -8.63
CA GLU A 23 -7.95 -1.45 -8.93
C GLU A 23 -8.97 -1.42 -7.78
N ILE A 24 -9.28 -0.21 -7.31
CA ILE A 24 -10.27 0.01 -6.24
C ILE A 24 -11.37 0.99 -6.65
N TYR A 25 -11.20 1.65 -7.81
CA TYR A 25 -12.19 2.56 -8.37
C TYR A 25 -12.03 2.65 -9.88
N ASN A 26 -13.15 2.66 -10.60
CA ASN A 26 -13.18 2.79 -12.05
C ASN A 26 -14.53 3.34 -12.51
N THR A 27 -14.52 4.49 -13.17
CA THR A 27 -15.69 5.08 -13.81
C THR A 27 -15.69 4.68 -15.28
N GLN A 28 -16.16 3.49 -15.60
CA GLN A 28 -16.27 3.08 -17.01
C GLN A 28 -17.35 3.95 -17.69
N ASN A 29 -16.92 4.99 -18.42
CA ASN A 29 -17.77 6.00 -19.08
C ASN A 29 -18.82 6.70 -18.20
N TRP A 30 -18.56 6.84 -16.90
CA TRP A 30 -19.54 7.42 -15.96
C TRP A 30 -20.90 6.70 -15.98
N ASP A 31 -20.92 5.43 -16.37
CA ASP A 31 -22.10 4.59 -16.28
C ASP A 31 -22.13 3.99 -14.87
N ASP A 32 -23.26 4.17 -14.17
CA ASP A 32 -23.47 3.71 -12.79
C ASP A 32 -23.40 2.17 -12.74
N GLN A 33 -22.21 1.63 -12.54
CA GLN A 33 -21.96 0.21 -12.35
C GLN A 33 -20.90 0.03 -11.25
N ASP A 34 -21.23 0.32 -9.99
CA ASP A 34 -21.12 -0.68 -8.93
C ASP A 34 -21.78 -0.22 -7.62
N SER A 35 -22.59 -1.10 -7.01
CA SER A 35 -23.23 -0.88 -5.71
C SER A 35 -22.29 -1.16 -4.53
N LEU A 36 -21.09 -1.69 -4.82
CA LEU A 36 -20.08 -2.11 -3.83
C LEU A 36 -19.17 -0.98 -3.33
N TYR A 37 -19.18 0.18 -3.97
CA TYR A 37 -18.41 1.34 -3.56
C TYR A 37 -19.34 2.52 -3.28
N PRO A 38 -19.14 3.29 -2.19
CA PRO A 38 -20.03 4.38 -1.85
C PRO A 38 -20.14 5.33 -3.05
N LYS A 39 -21.36 5.76 -3.38
CA LYS A 39 -21.65 6.77 -4.40
C LYS A 39 -20.81 8.01 -4.09
N GLN A 40 -19.71 8.17 -4.81
CA GLN A 40 -18.72 9.21 -4.53
C GLN A 40 -19.25 10.55 -5.05
N ASN A 41 -19.30 11.52 -4.15
CA ASN A 41 -19.84 12.84 -4.44
C ASN A 41 -18.72 13.73 -5.01
N TRP A 42 -18.63 13.76 -6.34
CA TRP A 42 -17.88 14.80 -7.03
C TRP A 42 -18.54 16.16 -6.78
N VAL A 43 -17.76 17.12 -6.29
CA VAL A 43 -18.14 18.52 -6.10
C VAL A 43 -17.59 19.33 -7.26
N TYR A 44 -18.41 20.14 -7.88
CA TYR A 44 -18.03 20.99 -9.01
C TYR A 44 -18.63 22.39 -8.86
N SER A 45 -18.03 23.37 -9.51
CA SER A 45 -18.49 24.77 -9.49
C SER A 45 -18.19 25.47 -10.81
N ASN A 46 -18.91 26.57 -11.05
CA ASN A 46 -18.80 27.41 -12.25
C ASN A 46 -18.97 26.57 -13.52
N ILE A 47 -20.05 25.78 -13.56
CA ILE A 47 -20.37 24.91 -14.69
C ILE A 47 -21.56 25.48 -15.43
N ASP A 48 -21.64 25.21 -16.72
CA ASP A 48 -22.81 25.49 -17.55
C ASP A 48 -23.63 24.20 -17.72
N GLY A 49 -24.95 24.27 -17.46
CA GLY A 49 -25.84 23.11 -17.59
C GLY A 49 -25.61 22.01 -16.54
N GLY A 50 -25.52 20.76 -17.00
CA GLY A 50 -25.34 19.56 -16.17
C GLY A 50 -23.87 19.11 -16.14
N PRO A 51 -23.47 18.25 -15.18
CA PRO A 51 -22.05 17.90 -14.99
C PRO A 51 -21.48 16.99 -16.09
N PHE A 52 -22.30 16.57 -17.07
CA PHE A 52 -21.88 15.69 -18.15
C PHE A 52 -22.23 16.27 -19.52
N SER A 53 -21.37 16.00 -20.50
CA SER A 53 -21.60 16.26 -21.91
C SER A 53 -21.22 15.05 -22.76
N GLN A 54 -21.59 15.09 -24.03
CA GLN A 54 -21.24 14.10 -25.03
C GLN A 54 -20.27 14.73 -26.04
N CYS A 55 -19.17 14.05 -26.34
CA CYS A 55 -18.24 14.42 -27.40
C CYS A 55 -17.94 13.19 -28.26
N GLY A 56 -18.47 13.17 -29.49
CA GLY A 56 -18.53 11.93 -30.27
C GLY A 56 -19.25 10.82 -29.51
N ASP A 57 -18.64 9.64 -29.44
CA ASP A 57 -19.16 8.49 -28.69
C ASP A 57 -18.79 8.52 -27.20
N SER A 58 -18.03 9.52 -26.74
CA SER A 58 -17.55 9.60 -25.36
C SER A 58 -18.48 10.45 -24.49
N LYS A 59 -18.87 9.90 -23.34
CA LYS A 59 -19.53 10.62 -22.26
C LYS A 59 -18.48 11.17 -21.31
N LEU A 60 -18.49 12.48 -21.09
CA LEU A 60 -17.49 13.20 -20.31
C LEU A 60 -18.11 13.78 -19.05
N PHE A 61 -17.39 13.76 -17.93
CA PHE A 61 -17.67 14.65 -16.81
C PHE A 61 -16.99 15.98 -17.12
N GLY A 62 -17.80 17.02 -17.25
CA GLY A 62 -17.42 18.25 -17.92
C GLY A 62 -17.68 18.16 -19.42
N GLY A 63 -16.72 18.67 -20.17
CA GLY A 63 -16.69 18.73 -21.63
C GLY A 63 -17.41 19.95 -22.21
N TYR A 64 -17.71 19.89 -23.51
CA TYR A 64 -18.22 21.04 -24.28
C TYR A 64 -19.47 21.65 -23.65
N GLY A 65 -19.45 22.96 -23.42
CA GLY A 65 -20.54 23.69 -22.81
C GLY A 65 -20.78 23.37 -21.32
N VAL A 66 -19.80 22.76 -20.62
CA VAL A 66 -19.90 22.40 -19.20
C VAL A 66 -18.77 22.98 -18.35
N PHE A 67 -17.52 22.57 -18.56
CA PHE A 67 -16.39 23.15 -17.84
C PHE A 67 -15.61 24.08 -18.76
N GLY A 68 -15.57 25.37 -18.41
CA GLY A 68 -14.80 26.40 -19.09
C GLY A 68 -14.02 27.24 -18.09
N LYS A 69 -14.05 28.56 -18.26
CA LYS A 69 -13.40 29.51 -17.34
C LYS A 69 -13.80 29.32 -15.88
N SER A 70 -12.78 29.25 -15.03
CA SER A 70 -12.93 29.15 -13.56
C SER A 70 -13.68 27.91 -13.07
N SER A 71 -13.99 26.95 -13.94
CA SER A 71 -14.59 25.68 -13.54
C SER A 71 -13.59 24.84 -12.75
N PHE A 72 -14.08 24.12 -11.75
CA PHE A 72 -13.30 23.11 -11.05
C PHE A 72 -14.18 21.91 -10.70
N VAL A 73 -13.52 20.79 -10.49
CA VAL A 73 -14.11 19.58 -9.94
C VAL A 73 -13.20 18.99 -8.87
N SER A 74 -13.79 18.46 -7.81
CA SER A 74 -13.08 17.88 -6.69
C SER A 74 -13.80 16.66 -6.13
N SER A 75 -13.04 15.72 -5.60
CA SER A 75 -13.58 14.57 -4.88
C SER A 75 -12.73 14.31 -3.64
N ASN A 76 -13.39 13.93 -2.55
CA ASN A 76 -12.76 13.45 -1.33
C ASN A 76 -13.12 11.97 -1.16
N LEU A 77 -12.11 11.13 -1.20
CA LEU A 77 -12.23 9.69 -1.31
C LEU A 77 -11.64 9.03 -0.07
N ILE A 78 -12.32 8.02 0.45
CA ILE A 78 -11.77 7.16 1.51
C ILE A 78 -11.29 5.87 0.85
N LEU A 79 -9.98 5.64 0.94
CA LEU A 79 -9.30 4.49 0.36
C LEU A 79 -9.10 3.39 1.41
N PRO A 80 -9.13 2.10 1.02
CA PRO A 80 -8.68 1.02 1.90
C PRO A 80 -7.18 1.17 2.21
N THR A 81 -6.68 0.45 3.21
CA THR A 81 -5.25 0.52 3.60
C THR A 81 -4.33 0.18 2.42
N HIS A 82 -3.34 1.05 2.17
CA HIS A 82 -2.41 0.92 1.04
C HIS A 82 -1.07 1.61 1.32
N ASN A 83 -0.10 1.36 0.44
CA ASN A 83 1.22 1.94 0.47
C ASN A 83 1.44 3.02 -0.60
N SER A 84 0.82 2.88 -1.76
CA SER A 84 0.95 3.82 -2.87
C SER A 84 -0.34 3.88 -3.64
N ILE A 85 -0.53 4.98 -4.35
CA ILE A 85 -1.70 5.18 -5.22
C ILE A 85 -1.23 5.46 -6.65
N ARG A 86 -2.04 5.02 -7.60
CA ARG A 86 -1.95 5.37 -9.01
C ARG A 86 -3.32 5.79 -9.49
N ILE A 87 -3.40 6.99 -10.05
CA ILE A 87 -4.63 7.56 -10.60
C ILE A 87 -4.43 7.69 -12.10
N THR A 88 -5.36 7.15 -12.89
CA THR A 88 -5.34 7.26 -14.35
C THR A 88 -6.68 7.80 -14.82
N PHE A 89 -6.67 8.72 -15.78
CA PHE A 89 -7.88 9.21 -16.44
C PHE A 89 -7.53 9.76 -17.82
N ASP A 90 -8.52 9.80 -18.70
CA ASP A 90 -8.41 10.44 -20.00
C ASP A 90 -8.92 11.88 -19.88
N PHE A 91 -8.00 12.84 -20.01
CA PHE A 91 -8.30 14.25 -20.04
C PHE A 91 -8.68 14.68 -21.46
N TRP A 92 -9.76 15.44 -21.58
CA TRP A 92 -10.24 16.00 -22.84
C TRP A 92 -10.05 17.51 -22.83
N LYS A 93 -9.18 17.98 -23.71
CA LYS A 93 -9.12 19.38 -24.13
C LYS A 93 -10.07 19.56 -25.31
N ILE A 94 -10.91 20.57 -25.28
CA ILE A 94 -11.94 20.82 -26.30
C ILE A 94 -11.86 22.27 -26.77
N ASP A 95 -11.99 22.45 -28.09
CA ASP A 95 -11.98 23.75 -28.78
C ASP A 95 -10.71 24.60 -28.59
N GLN A 96 -10.87 25.92 -28.40
CA GLN A 96 -9.92 26.94 -28.84
C GLN A 96 -8.91 27.36 -27.76
N TRP A 97 -8.25 26.39 -27.12
CA TRP A 97 -7.22 26.72 -26.12
C TRP A 97 -6.06 27.48 -26.76
N ASP A 98 -5.55 28.55 -26.16
CA ASP A 98 -4.54 29.41 -26.80
C ASP A 98 -3.19 29.47 -26.05
N GLY A 99 -2.80 28.34 -25.46
CA GLY A 99 -1.61 28.24 -24.60
C GLY A 99 -1.94 28.14 -23.11
N GLU A 100 -3.18 27.76 -22.82
CA GLU A 100 -3.73 27.53 -21.49
C GLU A 100 -3.34 26.15 -20.95
N TYR A 101 -3.44 25.97 -19.64
CA TYR A 101 -3.07 24.77 -18.93
C TYR A 101 -4.22 24.13 -18.15
N PHE A 102 -4.16 22.81 -18.12
CA PHE A 102 -4.86 21.99 -17.14
C PHE A 102 -3.94 21.74 -15.94
N ARG A 103 -4.51 21.67 -14.73
CA ARG A 103 -3.82 21.22 -13.53
C ARG A 103 -4.68 20.25 -12.71
N CYS A 104 -4.02 19.23 -12.17
CA CYS A 104 -4.57 18.31 -11.18
C CYS A 104 -3.73 18.39 -9.91
N LEU A 105 -4.40 18.59 -8.77
CA LEU A 105 -3.85 18.55 -7.43
C LEU A 105 -4.30 17.25 -6.75
N ILE A 106 -3.36 16.57 -6.10
CA ILE A 106 -3.63 15.42 -5.24
C ILE A 106 -3.11 15.75 -3.85
N ASP A 107 -3.99 15.74 -2.85
CA ASP A 107 -3.71 16.12 -1.46
C ASP A 107 -2.95 17.45 -1.36
N ASP A 108 -3.49 18.48 -2.02
CA ASP A 108 -2.94 19.84 -2.12
C ASP A 108 -1.56 19.96 -2.80
N LYS A 109 -1.07 18.88 -3.42
CA LYS A 109 0.19 18.88 -4.20
C LYS A 109 -0.10 18.83 -5.68
N LYS A 110 0.60 19.69 -6.44
CA LYS A 110 0.54 19.73 -7.91
C LYS A 110 1.03 18.40 -8.49
N ALA A 111 0.10 17.59 -9.00
CA ALA A 111 0.35 16.24 -9.47
C ALA A 111 0.41 16.13 -11.01
N ALA A 112 -0.40 16.92 -11.72
CA ALA A 112 -0.30 17.08 -13.17
C ALA A 112 -0.45 18.55 -13.57
N TYR A 113 0.26 18.95 -14.62
CA TYR A 113 0.18 20.28 -15.22
C TYR A 113 0.68 20.22 -16.65
N LYS A 114 -0.19 20.57 -17.59
CA LYS A 114 0.11 20.50 -19.02
C LYS A 114 -0.57 21.65 -19.75
N THR A 115 0.14 22.22 -20.71
CA THR A 115 -0.35 23.30 -21.58
C THR A 115 -0.84 22.70 -22.90
N TYR A 116 -1.95 23.23 -23.42
CA TYR A 116 -2.58 22.79 -24.65
C TYR A 116 -2.90 23.96 -25.59
N TRP A 117 -3.14 23.62 -26.87
CA TRP A 117 -3.42 24.56 -27.95
C TRP A 117 -4.55 24.07 -28.85
N GLY A 118 -5.29 25.02 -29.44
CA GLY A 118 -6.46 24.86 -30.29
C GLY A 118 -6.23 23.90 -31.46
N THR A 119 -5.02 23.91 -32.01
CA THR A 119 -4.61 23.12 -33.16
C THR A 119 -4.21 21.67 -32.85
N GLN A 120 -4.35 21.20 -31.61
CA GLN A 120 -4.03 19.83 -31.21
C GLN A 120 -5.25 18.93 -31.32
N GLY A 121 -5.09 17.76 -31.96
CA GLY A 121 -6.11 16.72 -31.98
C GLY A 121 -6.95 16.70 -33.25
N GLU A 122 -8.25 16.39 -33.11
CA GLU A 122 -9.20 16.18 -34.22
C GLU A 122 -10.53 16.90 -33.97
N SER A 123 -11.30 17.20 -35.02
CA SER A 123 -12.62 17.84 -34.91
C SER A 123 -13.67 16.77 -34.59
N ILE A 124 -14.09 16.67 -33.32
CA ILE A 124 -14.98 15.61 -32.81
C ILE A 124 -16.30 16.20 -32.30
N CYS A 125 -16.25 17.30 -31.55
CA CYS A 125 -17.40 18.00 -31.03
C CYS A 125 -17.14 19.52 -31.00
N GLY A 126 -17.92 20.29 -30.23
CA GLY A 126 -17.69 21.72 -30.08
C GLY A 126 -17.77 22.53 -31.38
N LEU A 127 -16.91 23.53 -31.50
CA LEU A 127 -16.80 24.46 -32.61
C LEU A 127 -16.07 23.82 -33.80
N GLN A 128 -16.68 23.85 -34.98
CA GLN A 128 -16.10 23.26 -36.19
C GLN A 128 -15.21 24.27 -36.93
N LEU A 129 -14.12 24.70 -36.27
CA LEU A 129 -13.12 25.64 -36.80
C LEU A 129 -11.73 25.01 -36.83
N SER A 130 -10.83 25.53 -37.66
CA SER A 130 -9.50 24.94 -37.91
C SER A 130 -8.56 24.90 -36.69
N ASP A 131 -8.81 25.75 -35.71
CA ASP A 131 -8.08 25.89 -34.45
C ASP A 131 -8.95 25.52 -33.23
N CYS A 132 -10.04 24.80 -33.45
CA CYS A 132 -10.92 24.26 -32.43
C CYS A 132 -10.95 22.73 -32.55
N LEU A 133 -9.86 22.08 -32.11
CA LEU A 133 -9.73 20.62 -32.18
C LEU A 133 -9.75 19.99 -30.78
N GLU A 134 -10.32 18.79 -30.67
CA GLU A 134 -10.36 18.01 -29.45
C GLU A 134 -9.11 17.14 -29.31
N TYR A 135 -8.48 17.20 -28.15
CA TYR A 135 -7.31 16.39 -27.82
C TYR A 135 -7.54 15.58 -26.55
N VAL A 136 -7.29 14.27 -26.66
CA VAL A 136 -7.39 13.33 -25.53
C VAL A 136 -5.99 13.00 -25.02
N ASP A 137 -5.76 13.20 -23.73
CA ASP A 137 -4.49 12.95 -23.05
C ASP A 137 -4.70 12.02 -21.85
N THR A 138 -4.18 10.80 -21.93
CA THR A 138 -4.21 9.86 -20.80
C THR A 138 -3.20 10.29 -19.75
N ILE A 139 -3.69 10.82 -18.62
CA ILE A 139 -2.88 11.26 -17.50
C ILE A 139 -2.78 10.12 -16.49
N THR A 140 -1.55 9.74 -16.13
CA THR A 140 -1.26 8.79 -15.03
C THR A 140 -0.40 9.46 -13.97
N ILE A 141 -0.89 9.46 -12.73
CA ILE A 141 -0.24 10.03 -11.56
C ILE A 141 0.06 8.91 -10.58
N THR A 142 1.32 8.78 -10.14
CA THR A 142 1.73 7.79 -9.13
C THR A 142 2.30 8.51 -7.92
N ILE A 143 1.80 8.21 -6.73
CA ILE A 143 2.30 8.76 -5.46
C ILE A 143 2.75 7.60 -4.57
N SER A 144 4.03 7.62 -4.19
CA SER A 144 4.64 6.62 -3.32
C SER A 144 5.69 7.29 -2.41
N PRO A 145 5.63 7.10 -1.08
CA PRO A 145 4.53 6.46 -0.36
C PRO A 145 3.29 7.37 -0.27
N HIS A 146 2.11 6.76 -0.25
CA HIS A 146 0.84 7.39 0.10
C HIS A 146 0.13 6.49 1.10
N LEU A 147 -0.01 6.97 2.33
CA LEU A 147 -0.47 6.18 3.50
C LEU A 147 -1.78 6.72 4.10
N SER A 148 -2.24 7.87 3.61
CA SER A 148 -3.44 8.51 4.11
C SER A 148 -4.67 7.69 3.68
N PRO A 149 -5.64 7.43 4.58
CA PRO A 149 -6.91 6.84 4.19
C PRO A 149 -7.77 7.82 3.39
N SER A 150 -7.51 9.13 3.45
CA SER A 150 -8.19 10.11 2.60
C SER A 150 -7.34 10.47 1.39
N LEU A 151 -7.98 10.62 0.25
CA LEU A 151 -7.42 11.13 -0.99
C LEU A 151 -8.28 12.29 -1.49
N ILE A 152 -7.69 13.47 -1.62
CA ILE A 152 -8.34 14.63 -2.22
C ILE A 152 -7.84 14.81 -3.64
N VAL A 153 -8.77 14.77 -4.59
CA VAL A 153 -8.51 15.09 -5.99
C VAL A 153 -9.14 16.44 -6.30
N PHE A 154 -8.39 17.34 -6.93
CA PHE A 154 -8.90 18.63 -7.39
C PHE A 154 -8.35 18.92 -8.79
N MET A 155 -9.23 19.19 -9.74
CA MET A 155 -8.88 19.46 -11.13
C MET A 155 -9.48 20.79 -11.59
N THR A 156 -8.70 21.55 -12.34
CA THR A 156 -9.12 22.84 -12.90
C THR A 156 -8.18 23.26 -14.04
N SER A 157 -8.49 24.35 -14.72
CA SER A 157 -7.67 24.98 -15.77
C SER A 157 -7.52 26.48 -15.51
N ASP A 158 -6.71 27.16 -16.31
CA ASP A 158 -6.66 28.63 -16.39
C ASP A 158 -7.43 29.21 -17.58
N LEU A 159 -8.34 28.42 -18.15
CA LEU A 159 -9.20 28.83 -19.25
C LEU A 159 -9.79 30.22 -19.01
N ASN A 160 -9.74 31.05 -20.04
CA ASN A 160 -10.06 32.46 -19.93
C ASN A 160 -11.37 32.85 -20.65
N SER A 161 -11.95 31.94 -21.43
CA SER A 161 -13.21 32.10 -22.17
C SER A 161 -14.36 31.18 -21.67
N SER A 162 -15.53 31.32 -22.29
CA SER A 162 -16.73 30.57 -21.92
C SER A 162 -16.59 29.07 -22.24
N SER A 163 -17.40 28.23 -21.60
CA SER A 163 -17.40 26.78 -21.83
C SER A 163 -17.84 26.37 -23.25
N LEU A 164 -18.38 27.31 -24.05
CA LEU A 164 -18.72 27.11 -25.46
C LEU A 164 -17.57 27.48 -26.42
N ASP A 165 -16.51 28.11 -25.93
CA ASP A 165 -15.35 28.53 -26.73
C ASP A 165 -14.09 27.74 -26.33
N GLU A 166 -13.92 27.49 -25.03
CA GLU A 166 -12.81 26.76 -24.44
C GLU A 166 -13.36 25.85 -23.36
N SER A 167 -13.18 24.54 -23.50
CA SER A 167 -13.70 23.61 -22.51
C SER A 167 -12.80 22.41 -22.24
N TRP A 168 -13.11 21.72 -21.15
CA TRP A 168 -12.45 20.46 -20.80
C TRP A 168 -13.39 19.49 -20.11
N GLY A 169 -13.05 18.22 -20.20
CA GLY A 169 -13.71 17.16 -19.45
C GLY A 169 -12.77 16.01 -19.18
N PHE A 170 -13.28 14.97 -18.56
CA PHE A 170 -12.53 13.73 -18.39
C PHE A 170 -13.45 12.53 -18.32
N ASN A 171 -12.90 11.36 -18.63
CA ASN A 171 -13.54 10.06 -18.46
C ASN A 171 -12.50 8.99 -18.10
N ASN A 172 -12.96 7.75 -17.97
CA ASN A 172 -12.12 6.59 -17.63
C ASN A 172 -11.28 6.79 -16.36
N PHE A 173 -11.83 7.50 -15.36
CA PHE A 173 -11.14 7.78 -14.13
C PHE A 173 -11.01 6.51 -13.28
N LYS A 174 -9.77 6.15 -12.97
CA LYS A 174 -9.39 4.93 -12.28
C LYS A 174 -8.45 5.23 -11.12
N ILE A 175 -8.63 4.53 -10.01
CA ILE A 175 -7.69 4.51 -8.88
C ILE A 175 -7.24 3.08 -8.65
N GLU A 176 -5.93 2.92 -8.60
CA GLU A 176 -5.27 1.70 -8.21
C GLU A 176 -4.39 1.96 -7.00
N ILE A 177 -4.25 0.95 -6.15
CA ILE A 177 -3.39 0.99 -4.97
C ILE A 177 -2.39 -0.15 -4.99
N THR A 178 -1.29 0.04 -4.29
CA THR A 178 -0.47 -1.07 -3.83
C THR A 178 -0.90 -1.41 -2.42
N GLU A 179 -1.31 -2.66 -2.19
CA GLU A 179 -1.68 -3.10 -0.85
C GLU A 179 -0.46 -3.07 0.07
N CYS A 180 -0.71 -2.97 1.39
CA CYS A 180 0.36 -3.21 2.34
C CYS A 180 0.89 -4.64 2.19
N PRO A 181 2.17 -4.90 2.54
CA PRO A 181 2.64 -6.28 2.69
C PRO A 181 1.67 -7.09 3.56
N GLU A 182 1.48 -8.36 3.22
CA GLU A 182 0.60 -9.26 3.97
C GLU A 182 1.00 -9.29 5.46
N GLY A 183 0.03 -9.21 6.37
CA GLY A 183 0.24 -9.09 7.82
C GLY A 183 0.30 -7.65 8.37
N CYS A 184 0.32 -6.62 7.51
CA CYS A 184 0.34 -5.22 7.91
C CYS A 184 -1.03 -4.61 8.20
N GLN A 185 -1.30 -4.23 9.45
CA GLN A 185 -2.44 -3.37 9.79
C GLN A 185 -2.19 -1.88 9.44
N PHE A 186 -0.92 -1.44 9.37
CA PHE A 186 -0.53 -0.07 9.01
C PHE A 186 0.76 -0.06 8.15
N CYS A 187 0.75 0.65 7.03
CA CYS A 187 1.86 0.78 6.08
C CYS A 187 2.96 1.80 6.53
N LYS A 188 3.37 1.80 7.81
CA LYS A 188 4.30 2.84 8.32
C LYS A 188 5.79 2.52 8.15
N ASP A 189 6.17 1.25 8.04
CA ASP A 189 7.58 0.83 7.91
C ASP A 189 7.76 -0.04 6.66
N LEU A 190 8.36 0.55 5.63
CA LEU A 190 8.68 -0.12 4.36
C LEU A 190 9.92 -1.03 4.44
N THR A 191 10.62 -1.03 5.58
CA THR A 191 11.88 -1.74 5.80
C THR A 191 11.71 -3.02 6.63
N SER A 192 10.50 -3.33 7.08
CA SER A 192 10.22 -4.47 7.95
C SER A 192 8.82 -5.03 7.64
N PRO A 193 8.65 -6.35 7.44
CA PRO A 193 7.32 -6.96 7.43
C PRO A 193 6.60 -6.57 8.73
N CYS A 194 5.36 -6.15 8.65
CA CYS A 194 4.64 -5.54 9.77
C CYS A 194 4.31 -6.48 10.95
N ASP A 195 4.92 -7.66 11.03
CA ASP A 195 4.78 -8.59 12.15
C ASP A 195 5.55 -8.16 13.42
N HIS A 196 6.25 -7.02 13.40
CA HIS A 196 7.16 -6.68 14.49
C HIS A 196 6.55 -5.89 15.67
N TRP A 197 5.24 -5.63 15.70
CA TRP A 197 4.59 -5.03 16.87
C TRP A 197 3.31 -5.75 17.31
N PHE A 198 3.37 -7.08 17.48
CA PHE A 198 2.49 -7.70 18.48
C PHE A 198 2.91 -7.15 19.85
N ASN A 199 2.02 -6.39 20.50
CA ASN A 199 2.20 -5.98 21.88
C ASN A 199 2.49 -7.24 22.70
N PHE A 200 3.53 -7.23 23.53
CA PHE A 200 3.86 -8.36 24.41
C PHE A 200 2.62 -8.88 25.18
N ALA A 201 1.64 -8.03 25.45
CA ALA A 201 0.34 -8.35 26.02
C ALA A 201 -0.52 -9.37 25.21
N SER A 202 -0.38 -9.46 23.88
CA SER A 202 -1.21 -10.35 23.05
C SER A 202 -0.82 -11.83 23.17
N TYR A 203 0.41 -12.13 23.62
CA TYR A 203 0.87 -13.50 23.85
C TYR A 203 0.41 -14.09 25.19
N TRP A 204 -0.20 -13.29 26.07
CA TRP A 204 -0.68 -13.76 27.38
C TRP A 204 -1.95 -14.61 27.26
N ASN A 205 -2.62 -14.60 26.09
CA ASN A 205 -3.92 -15.24 25.89
C ASN A 205 -3.99 -16.22 24.70
N SER A 206 -2.89 -16.49 23.98
CA SER A 206 -2.93 -17.44 22.85
C SER A 206 -2.76 -18.89 23.34
N GLN A 207 -3.82 -19.68 23.27
CA GLN A 207 -3.80 -21.15 23.43
C GLN A 207 -3.58 -21.88 22.09
N ASP A 208 -2.71 -21.39 21.21
CA ASP A 208 -2.39 -22.14 19.99
C ASP A 208 -1.38 -23.24 20.31
N GLU A 209 -1.91 -24.45 20.52
CA GLU A 209 -1.15 -25.68 20.74
C GLU A 209 -0.73 -26.39 19.45
N SER A 210 -1.03 -25.81 18.28
CA SER A 210 -0.99 -26.55 17.01
C SER A 210 0.28 -26.38 16.17
N ASP A 211 1.33 -25.71 16.67
CA ASP A 211 2.52 -25.52 15.84
C ASP A 211 3.43 -26.76 15.90
N ARG A 212 3.34 -27.58 14.84
CA ARG A 212 3.84 -28.97 14.69
C ARG A 212 5.37 -29.11 14.63
N TRP A 213 6.09 -28.50 15.57
CA TRP A 213 7.54 -28.73 15.73
C TRP A 213 7.81 -30.11 16.32
N GLN A 214 8.84 -30.77 15.80
CA GLN A 214 9.26 -32.11 16.22
C GLN A 214 10.68 -32.06 16.79
N ILE A 215 10.95 -32.88 17.81
CA ILE A 215 12.32 -33.16 18.27
C ILE A 215 12.87 -34.33 17.44
N ASP A 216 14.18 -34.50 17.37
CA ASP A 216 14.94 -35.50 16.56
C ASP A 216 14.49 -36.99 16.64
N ASN A 217 13.44 -37.32 17.40
CA ASN A 217 12.84 -38.65 17.53
C ASN A 217 11.35 -38.71 17.16
N ASN A 218 10.82 -37.73 16.41
CA ASN A 218 9.40 -37.66 16.02
C ASN A 218 8.43 -37.48 17.20
N GLU A 219 8.94 -37.06 18.37
CA GLU A 219 8.14 -36.72 19.54
C GLU A 219 7.64 -35.27 19.48
N GLN A 220 6.49 -35.02 20.09
CA GLN A 220 5.90 -33.68 20.17
C GLN A 220 6.77 -32.77 21.03
N LEU A 221 7.05 -31.56 20.54
CA LEU A 221 7.78 -30.55 21.29
C LEU A 221 7.06 -30.22 22.61
N GLY A 222 7.74 -30.39 23.73
CA GLY A 222 7.24 -29.98 25.03
C GLY A 222 7.23 -28.45 25.18
N PHE A 223 6.49 -27.96 26.17
CA PHE A 223 6.41 -26.54 26.50
C PHE A 223 6.77 -26.32 27.97
N SER A 224 7.40 -25.19 28.27
CA SER A 224 7.59 -24.71 29.64
C SER A 224 6.92 -23.35 29.84
N GLU A 225 6.61 -22.99 31.08
CA GLU A 225 6.09 -21.69 31.43
C GLU A 225 7.16 -20.83 32.10
N CYS A 226 7.31 -19.59 31.64
CA CYS A 226 8.19 -18.60 32.23
C CYS A 226 7.42 -17.29 32.43
N ALA A 227 7.12 -16.93 33.68
CA ALA A 227 6.31 -15.74 34.01
C ALA A 227 4.96 -15.69 33.26
N ASN A 228 4.25 -16.83 33.20
CA ASN A 228 3.01 -17.08 32.44
C ASN A 228 3.12 -16.96 30.91
N LEU A 229 4.34 -16.90 30.37
CA LEU A 229 4.56 -17.11 28.95
C LEU A 229 4.79 -18.60 28.69
N LYS A 230 3.96 -19.21 27.86
CA LYS A 230 4.18 -20.57 27.34
C LYS A 230 5.27 -20.50 26.26
N ILE A 231 6.39 -21.16 26.49
CA ILE A 231 7.55 -21.21 25.59
C ILE A 231 7.67 -22.63 25.06
N ALA A 232 7.79 -22.77 23.74
CA ALA A 232 8.17 -24.02 23.10
C ALA A 232 9.61 -24.41 23.52
N GLY A 233 9.76 -25.53 24.21
CA GLY A 233 11.00 -25.90 24.89
C GLY A 233 11.18 -25.25 26.27
N GLY A 234 12.42 -24.89 26.62
CA GLY A 234 12.78 -24.26 27.90
C GLY A 234 13.19 -25.25 29.01
N ASN A 235 13.19 -24.79 30.26
CA ASN A 235 13.82 -25.51 31.37
C ASN A 235 13.16 -26.88 31.62
N GLY A 236 13.96 -27.96 31.53
CA GLY A 236 13.49 -29.34 31.68
C GLY A 236 12.86 -29.93 30.41
N THR A 237 12.84 -29.20 29.30
CA THR A 237 12.27 -29.66 28.02
C THR A 237 13.30 -29.76 26.91
N LEU A 238 14.06 -28.70 26.64
CA LEU A 238 15.17 -28.71 25.68
C LEU A 238 16.49 -28.49 26.42
N SER A 239 17.47 -29.33 26.14
CA SER A 239 18.79 -29.35 26.77
C SER A 239 19.90 -29.47 25.72
N GLY A 240 21.16 -29.43 26.15
CA GLY A 240 22.31 -29.52 25.24
C GLY A 240 22.27 -30.77 24.38
N GLY A 241 22.34 -30.59 23.05
CA GLY A 241 22.32 -31.67 22.06
C GLY A 241 20.93 -32.00 21.48
N ASN A 242 19.85 -31.35 21.95
CA ASN A 242 18.55 -31.47 21.30
C ASN A 242 18.44 -30.53 20.11
N SER A 243 17.90 -31.03 19.00
CA SER A 243 17.47 -30.22 17.87
C SER A 243 15.93 -30.26 17.76
N ILE A 244 15.37 -29.20 17.19
CA ILE A 244 13.97 -29.13 16.80
C ILE A 244 13.90 -28.87 15.30
N GLN A 245 13.00 -29.55 14.63
CA GLN A 245 12.80 -29.44 13.19
C GLN A 245 11.33 -29.23 12.85
N LYS A 246 11.10 -28.60 11.71
CA LYS A 246 9.78 -28.43 11.12
C LYS A 246 9.90 -28.56 9.61
N LEU A 247 9.26 -29.58 9.05
CA LEU A 247 9.14 -29.73 7.61
C LEU A 247 7.89 -28.99 7.13
N ILE A 248 8.07 -28.11 6.14
CA ILE A 248 6.98 -27.43 5.45
C ILE A 248 6.85 -28.07 4.06
N GLU A 249 6.03 -29.12 3.97
CA GLU A 249 5.92 -29.97 2.76
C GLU A 249 5.29 -29.27 1.56
N THR A 250 4.48 -28.23 1.79
CA THR A 250 3.75 -27.53 0.72
C THR A 250 3.88 -26.04 0.89
N LEU A 251 5.00 -25.50 0.42
CA LEU A 251 5.09 -24.08 0.11
C LEU A 251 4.44 -23.87 -1.25
N ILE A 252 3.45 -22.98 -1.34
CA ILE A 252 2.94 -22.49 -2.64
C ILE A 252 4.13 -21.99 -3.47
N PRO A 253 4.09 -22.06 -4.82
CA PRO A 253 5.19 -21.58 -5.65
C PRO A 253 5.60 -20.16 -5.25
N HIS A 254 6.84 -20.01 -4.81
CA HIS A 254 7.35 -18.78 -4.19
C HIS A 254 8.74 -18.47 -4.72
N PHE A 255 9.06 -17.19 -4.78
CA PHE A 255 10.37 -16.70 -5.20
C PHE A 255 11.29 -16.36 -4.02
N ARG A 256 10.73 -16.26 -2.80
CA ARG A 256 11.43 -15.89 -1.55
C ARG A 256 10.81 -16.58 -0.33
N VAL A 257 11.64 -16.85 0.68
CA VAL A 257 11.22 -17.28 2.02
C VAL A 257 11.91 -16.38 3.04
N GLN A 258 11.15 -15.91 4.04
CA GLN A 258 11.68 -15.18 5.18
C GLN A 258 11.37 -15.97 6.46
N ILE A 259 12.39 -16.19 7.29
CA ILE A 259 12.24 -16.87 8.58
C ILE A 259 12.60 -15.91 9.70
N VAL A 260 11.67 -15.71 10.64
CA VAL A 260 11.84 -14.87 11.82
C VAL A 260 11.42 -15.68 13.04
N PHE A 261 12.27 -15.69 14.07
CA PHE A 261 11.95 -16.33 15.34
C PHE A 261 12.53 -15.50 16.50
N LYS A 262 11.95 -15.66 17.69
CA LYS A 262 12.45 -15.09 18.94
C LYS A 262 13.08 -16.20 19.76
N LEU A 263 14.38 -16.10 20.04
CA LEU A 263 15.10 -17.07 20.87
C LEU A 263 15.14 -16.60 22.32
N TRP A 264 14.75 -17.48 23.24
CA TRP A 264 14.82 -17.24 24.68
C TRP A 264 16.01 -17.99 25.28
N GLY A 265 17.07 -17.26 25.65
CA GLY A 265 18.21 -17.82 26.38
C GLY A 265 17.86 -17.96 27.86
N ILE A 266 17.59 -19.18 28.32
CA ILE A 266 17.26 -19.48 29.72
C ILE A 266 18.47 -20.14 30.39
N GLY A 267 18.80 -19.70 31.60
CA GLY A 267 19.94 -20.22 32.36
C GLY A 267 21.26 -19.55 32.02
N SER A 268 22.37 -20.20 32.39
CA SER A 268 23.72 -19.69 32.12
C SER A 268 24.22 -20.23 30.77
N TRP A 269 24.52 -19.33 29.85
CA TRP A 269 25.15 -19.64 28.57
C TRP A 269 26.60 -19.13 28.59
N ASN A 270 27.58 -20.04 28.60
CA ASN A 270 29.02 -19.79 28.67
C ASN A 270 29.73 -20.12 27.33
N ASN A 271 29.34 -19.43 26.26
CA ASN A 271 29.84 -19.58 24.87
C ASN A 271 29.21 -20.72 24.05
N GLU A 272 28.04 -21.20 24.42
CA GLU A 272 27.26 -22.12 23.58
C GLU A 272 26.72 -21.39 22.33
N LEU A 273 26.57 -22.16 21.25
CA LEU A 273 26.04 -21.69 19.98
C LEU A 273 24.62 -22.19 19.78
N PHE A 274 23.81 -21.38 19.13
CA PHE A 274 22.53 -21.81 18.56
C PHE A 274 22.71 -21.87 17.04
N ASN A 275 22.47 -23.04 16.45
CA ASN A 275 22.53 -23.24 15.00
C ASN A 275 21.12 -23.26 14.43
N LEU A 276 20.93 -22.59 13.30
CA LEU A 276 19.72 -22.68 12.49
C LEU A 276 20.10 -23.28 11.15
N ASP A 277 19.53 -24.44 10.83
CA ASP A 277 19.69 -25.08 9.54
C ASP A 277 18.42 -24.87 8.70
N ILE A 278 18.58 -24.42 7.45
CA ILE A 278 17.49 -24.25 6.47
C ILE A 278 17.90 -24.99 5.20
N ASP A 279 17.12 -25.98 4.78
CA ASP A 279 17.40 -26.79 3.59
C ASP A 279 18.87 -27.29 3.56
N ASP A 280 19.32 -27.86 4.68
CA ASP A 280 20.70 -28.35 4.90
C ASP A 280 21.82 -27.30 4.81
N ASN A 281 21.47 -26.01 4.78
CA ASN A 281 22.42 -24.91 4.89
C ASN A 281 22.45 -24.36 6.33
N THR A 282 23.60 -24.51 7.00
CA THR A 282 23.80 -24.00 8.35
C THR A 282 24.05 -22.50 8.37
N ILE A 283 23.16 -21.77 9.03
CA ILE A 283 23.35 -20.38 9.43
C ILE A 283 23.84 -20.37 10.88
N GLN A 284 25.15 -20.16 11.08
CA GLN A 284 25.72 -20.03 12.43
C GLN A 284 25.39 -18.67 13.03
N LEU A 285 24.62 -18.65 14.11
CA LEU A 285 24.41 -17.44 14.91
C LEU A 285 25.55 -17.32 15.93
N ILE A 286 26.56 -16.51 15.60
CA ILE A 286 27.70 -16.24 16.48
C ILE A 286 27.45 -14.96 17.29
N LYS A 287 27.64 -15.07 18.62
CA LYS A 287 27.92 -14.00 19.61
C LYS A 287 26.73 -13.42 20.39
N LEU A 288 26.21 -14.21 21.34
CA LEU A 288 25.54 -13.69 22.55
C LEU A 288 26.60 -13.06 23.49
N ILE A 289 27.19 -11.92 23.14
CA ILE A 289 28.05 -11.16 24.08
C ILE A 289 27.73 -9.66 24.01
N ARG A 290 26.80 -9.23 24.88
CA ARG A 290 27.05 -8.23 25.93
C ARG A 290 25.81 -8.16 26.83
N GLN A 291 26.01 -8.33 28.13
CA GLN A 291 25.02 -8.06 29.17
C GLN A 291 24.32 -6.73 28.91
N ILE A 292 23.01 -6.74 28.67
CA ILE A 292 22.17 -5.57 28.95
C ILE A 292 21.67 -5.76 30.38
N GLN A 293 22.30 -5.06 31.32
CA GLN A 293 21.70 -4.85 32.64
C GLN A 293 20.53 -3.87 32.49
N LEU A 294 19.30 -4.37 32.52
CA LEU A 294 18.15 -3.53 32.83
C LEU A 294 18.07 -3.36 34.36
N LEU A 295 18.58 -2.22 34.83
CA LEU A 295 18.32 -1.71 36.17
C LEU A 295 16.83 -1.36 36.29
N ASN A 296 16.15 -2.06 37.21
CA ASN A 296 14.93 -1.69 37.94
C ASN A 296 13.72 -1.18 37.13
N PHE A 297 12.80 -2.10 36.80
CA PHE A 297 11.40 -1.77 36.50
C PHE A 297 10.38 -2.69 37.19
N LEU A 298 10.73 -3.27 38.34
CA LEU A 298 9.83 -4.10 39.16
C LEU A 298 9.86 -3.70 40.64
N ASN A 299 9.74 -2.40 40.93
CA ASN A 299 9.36 -1.90 42.25
C ASN A 299 8.32 -0.79 42.06
N LYS A 300 7.11 -1.18 41.65
CA LYS A 300 5.82 -0.51 41.90
C LYS A 300 4.69 -1.30 41.24
N MET A 301 4.39 -2.45 41.83
CA MET A 301 3.03 -2.92 42.12
C MET A 301 3.10 -3.74 43.40
#